data_AF-A0A6A4IGQ2-F1
#
_entry.id   AF-A0A6A4IGQ2-F1
#
_cell.length_a   1.000
_cell.length_b   1.000
_cell.length_c   1.000
_cell.angle_alpha   90.00
_cell.angle_beta   90.00
_cell.angle_gamma   90.00
#
_symmetry.space_group_name_H-M   'P 1'
#
loop_
_entity.id
_entity.type
_entity.pdbx_description
1 polymer ?
#
loop_
_entity_poly.entity_id
_entity_poly.type
_entity_poly.pdbx_seq_one_letter_code
_entity_poly.pdbx_strand_id
1 'polypeptide(L)'
;MSGFDNFRGSSNFDGSQNAQVVVVQEQEVVCHTEQIEIIQQKLVILQEMAKRIITEQICEVETQTIVLAQFSSSMGSFQNDIGRKSSKQVGYDSNVAGMISNLTNSDGSLSTSDLGINGTSVGNNTIVPGGSNWNNTDGPSAVQAASNAAQSAANSTSSLS
;
A
#
# COMPACT_ATOMS: atom_id res chain seq x y z
N MET A 1 -18.74 7.63 10.00
CA MET A 1 -17.27 7.57 10.17
C MET A 1 -16.84 6.77 11.40
N SER A 2 -17.63 6.69 12.48
CA SER A 2 -17.25 5.96 13.72
C SER A 2 -16.74 4.53 13.54
N GLY A 3 -17.29 3.75 12.59
CA GLY A 3 -16.79 2.40 12.29
C GLY A 3 -15.44 2.35 11.55
N PHE A 4 -15.11 3.40 10.79
CA PHE A 4 -13.86 3.52 10.03
C PHE A 4 -12.72 4.06 10.88
N ASP A 5 -13.03 5.00 11.79
CA ASP A 5 -12.07 5.55 12.75
C ASP A 5 -11.54 4.49 13.73
N ASN A 6 -12.31 3.41 13.97
CA ASN A 6 -11.87 2.30 14.81
C ASN A 6 -10.72 1.49 14.21
N PHE A 7 -10.62 1.46 12.87
CA PHE A 7 -9.57 0.70 12.21
C PHE A 7 -8.27 1.52 12.14
N ARG A 8 -8.28 2.73 11.59
CA ARG A 8 -7.06 3.53 11.39
C ARG A 8 -6.78 4.55 12.51
N GLY A 9 -7.67 4.71 13.46
CA GLY A 9 -7.63 5.77 14.47
C GLY A 9 -8.38 7.03 14.03
N SER A 10 -8.81 7.83 15.00
CA SER A 10 -9.54 9.09 14.75
C SER A 10 -8.70 10.04 13.90
N SER A 11 -9.34 10.62 12.88
CA SER A 11 -8.72 11.62 11.99
C SER A 11 -7.50 11.12 11.20
N ASN A 12 -7.37 9.80 11.01
CA ASN A 12 -6.27 9.17 10.29
C ASN A 12 -6.79 8.29 9.14
N PHE A 13 -7.45 8.93 8.17
CA PHE A 13 -8.23 8.24 7.14
C PHE A 13 -7.46 7.18 6.34
N ASP A 14 -6.17 7.41 6.09
CA ASP A 14 -5.30 6.58 5.26
C ASP A 14 -4.21 5.82 6.03
N GLY A 15 -4.14 6.00 7.36
CA GLY A 15 -3.08 5.42 8.20
C GLY A 15 -1.74 6.16 8.12
N SER A 16 -1.65 7.28 7.40
CA SER A 16 -0.40 8.03 7.23
C SER A 16 0.18 8.53 8.56
N GLN A 17 -0.65 8.74 9.59
CA GLN A 17 -0.21 9.17 10.93
C GLN A 17 0.22 8.02 11.84
N ASN A 18 0.06 6.76 11.42
CA ASN A 18 0.55 5.62 12.19
C ASN A 18 2.06 5.71 12.39
N ALA A 19 2.53 5.31 13.58
CA ALA A 19 3.94 5.12 13.84
C ALA A 19 4.55 4.08 12.88
N GLN A 20 5.82 4.27 12.54
CA GLN A 20 6.61 3.30 11.81
C GLN A 20 7.74 2.82 12.72
N VAL A 21 7.75 1.52 13.02
CA VAL A 21 8.81 0.87 13.79
C VAL A 21 9.59 -0.01 12.83
N VAL A 22 10.81 0.39 12.52
CA VAL A 22 11.71 -0.37 11.65
C VAL A 22 12.35 -1.48 12.49
N VAL A 23 12.17 -2.72 12.05
CA VAL A 23 12.74 -3.88 12.74
C VAL A 23 14.09 -4.27 12.13
N VAL A 24 15.04 -4.62 12.99
CA VAL A 24 16.34 -5.15 12.56
C VAL A 24 16.14 -6.62 12.19
N GLN A 25 16.55 -6.99 10.98
CA GLN A 25 16.43 -8.37 10.49
C GLN A 25 17.75 -9.12 10.67
N GLU A 26 17.67 -10.42 10.99
CA GLU A 26 18.83 -11.30 11.04
C GLU A 26 19.50 -11.48 9.68
N GLN A 27 18.69 -11.48 8.60
CA GLN A 27 19.14 -11.43 7.21
C GLN A 27 18.59 -10.17 6.56
N GLU A 28 19.48 -9.35 5.99
CA GLU A 28 19.08 -8.12 5.31
C GLU A 28 18.25 -8.46 4.05
N VAL A 29 17.01 -7.96 4.01
CA VAL A 29 16.22 -7.96 2.78
C VAL A 29 16.80 -6.89 1.86
N VAL A 30 17.16 -7.27 0.64
CA VAL A 30 17.75 -6.36 -0.35
C VAL A 30 16.87 -6.24 -1.59
N CYS A 31 16.96 -5.10 -2.27
CA CYS A 31 16.33 -4.91 -3.57
C CYS A 31 17.00 -5.79 -4.65
N HIS A 32 16.19 -6.55 -5.39
CA HIS A 32 16.63 -7.32 -6.54
C HIS A 32 16.02 -6.75 -7.82
N THR A 33 16.82 -6.66 -8.89
CA THR A 33 16.32 -6.24 -10.20
C THR A 33 15.45 -7.35 -10.80
N GLU A 34 14.22 -6.99 -11.15
CA GLU A 34 13.26 -7.87 -11.82
C GLU A 34 12.72 -7.18 -13.07
N GLN A 35 12.12 -7.97 -13.98
CA GLN A 35 11.43 -7.38 -15.13
C GLN A 35 10.20 -6.60 -14.65
N ILE A 36 10.08 -5.35 -15.14
CA ILE A 36 8.98 -4.46 -14.73
C ILE A 36 7.60 -5.09 -14.99
N GLU A 37 7.45 -5.84 -16.08
CA GLU A 37 6.21 -6.54 -16.41
C GLU A 37 5.82 -7.56 -15.34
N ILE A 38 6.78 -8.31 -14.78
CA ILE A 38 6.52 -9.28 -13.70
C ILE A 38 6.01 -8.55 -12.44
N ILE A 39 6.57 -7.38 -12.13
CA ILE A 39 6.10 -6.54 -11.02
C ILE A 39 4.67 -6.05 -11.28
N GLN A 40 4.40 -5.55 -12.50
CA GLN A 40 3.08 -5.06 -12.90
C GLN A 40 2.00 -6.14 -12.84
N GLN A 41 2.30 -7.36 -13.29
CA GLN A 41 1.39 -8.50 -13.19
C GLN A 41 1.00 -8.80 -11.73
N LYS A 42 1.98 -8.82 -10.81
CA LYS A 42 1.72 -9.02 -9.38
C LYS A 42 0.84 -7.91 -8.79
N LEU A 43 1.10 -6.65 -9.14
CA LEU A 43 0.33 -5.52 -8.66
C LEU A 43 -1.12 -5.50 -9.19
N VAL A 44 -1.33 -5.89 -10.46
CA VAL A 44 -2.68 -6.04 -11.03
C VAL A 44 -3.49 -7.11 -10.29
N ILE A 45 -2.86 -8.22 -9.87
CA ILE A 45 -3.56 -9.24 -9.07
C ILE A 45 -4.03 -8.66 -7.73
N LEU A 46 -3.18 -7.89 -7.05
CA LEU A 46 -3.56 -7.24 -5.79
C LEU A 46 -4.68 -6.21 -6.00
N GLN A 47 -4.67 -5.49 -7.12
CA GLN A 47 -5.74 -4.56 -7.50
C GLN A 47 -7.08 -5.28 -7.70
N GLU A 48 -7.11 -6.38 -8.45
CA GLU A 48 -8.35 -7.16 -8.64
C GLU A 48 -8.80 -7.85 -7.35
N MET A 49 -7.87 -8.29 -6.50
CA MET A 49 -8.21 -8.83 -5.18
C MET A 49 -8.85 -7.76 -4.28
N ALA A 50 -8.35 -6.52 -4.29
CA ALA A 50 -8.95 -5.43 -3.55
C ALA A 50 -10.39 -5.13 -4.05
N LYS A 51 -10.60 -5.10 -5.37
CA LYS A 51 -11.95 -4.97 -5.96
C LYS A 51 -12.85 -6.10 -5.46
N ARG A 52 -12.40 -7.35 -5.58
CA ARG A 52 -13.14 -8.54 -5.16
C ARG A 52 -13.57 -8.46 -3.70
N ILE A 53 -12.65 -8.13 -2.79
CA ILE A 53 -12.93 -7.95 -1.35
C ILE A 53 -14.01 -6.90 -1.14
N ILE A 54 -13.85 -5.71 -1.73
CA ILE A 54 -14.80 -4.60 -1.55
C ILE A 54 -16.18 -4.97 -2.11
N THR A 55 -16.26 -5.55 -3.30
CA THR A 55 -17.54 -5.80 -3.97
C THR A 55 -18.29 -7.02 -3.45
N GLU A 56 -17.58 -8.05 -2.96
CA GLU A 56 -18.21 -9.27 -2.43
C GLU A 56 -18.55 -9.17 -0.92
N GLN A 57 -17.82 -8.35 -0.15
CA GLN A 57 -17.96 -8.32 1.32
C GLN A 57 -18.62 -7.07 1.90
N ILE A 58 -18.93 -6.06 1.08
CA ILE A 58 -19.62 -4.84 1.51
C ILE A 58 -20.87 -4.67 0.64
N CYS A 59 -22.06 -4.64 1.26
CA CYS A 59 -23.32 -4.53 0.53
C CYS A 59 -23.63 -3.09 0.10
N GLU A 60 -23.28 -2.11 0.93
CA GLU A 60 -23.62 -0.71 0.71
C GLU A 60 -22.56 -0.02 -0.16
N VAL A 61 -22.99 0.51 -1.30
CA VAL A 61 -22.10 1.18 -2.28
C VAL A 61 -21.43 2.41 -1.67
N GLU A 62 -22.10 3.11 -0.76
CA GLU A 62 -21.53 4.23 -0.02
C GLU A 62 -20.36 3.78 0.86
N THR A 63 -20.49 2.63 1.53
CA THR A 63 -19.42 2.03 2.34
C THR A 63 -18.28 1.55 1.44
N GLN A 64 -18.58 0.89 0.31
CA GLN A 64 -17.57 0.50 -0.68
C GLN A 64 -16.75 1.71 -1.16
N THR A 65 -17.43 2.83 -1.44
CA THR A 65 -16.81 4.08 -1.89
C THR A 65 -15.82 4.62 -0.86
N ILE A 66 -16.21 4.61 0.42
CA ILE A 66 -15.33 5.06 1.51
C ILE A 66 -14.11 4.14 1.66
N VAL A 67 -14.31 2.83 1.68
CA VAL A 67 -13.20 1.86 1.82
C VAL A 67 -12.24 1.94 0.63
N LEU A 68 -12.75 2.08 -0.59
CA LEU A 68 -11.93 2.27 -1.79
C LEU A 68 -11.11 3.57 -1.71
N ALA A 69 -11.72 4.66 -1.25
CA ALA A 69 -11.02 5.93 -1.05
C ALA A 69 -9.92 5.82 0.01
N GLN A 70 -10.14 5.09 1.11
CA GLN A 70 -9.12 4.83 2.13
C GLN A 70 -7.94 4.02 1.56
N PHE A 71 -8.23 2.95 0.81
CA PHE A 71 -7.22 2.13 0.16
C PHE A 71 -6.38 2.96 -0.82
N SER A 72 -7.03 3.71 -1.70
CA SER A 72 -6.37 4.60 -2.67
C SER A 72 -5.50 5.66 -1.97
N SER A 73 -6.04 6.33 -0.95
CA SER A 73 -5.29 7.33 -0.18
C SER A 73 -4.04 6.73 0.48
N SER A 74 -4.13 5.50 1.00
CA SER A 74 -2.97 4.83 1.61
C SER A 74 -1.84 4.53 0.62
N MET A 75 -2.18 4.25 -0.65
CA MET A 75 -1.19 4.14 -1.72
C MET A 75 -0.58 5.50 -2.06
N GLY A 76 -1.38 6.58 -1.99
CA GLY A 76 -0.88 7.95 -2.08
C GLY A 76 0.10 8.31 -0.95
N SER A 77 -0.15 7.86 0.28
CA SER A 77 0.81 8.01 1.39
C SER A 77 2.12 7.27 1.08
N PHE A 78 2.05 6.04 0.58
CA PHE A 78 3.23 5.28 0.19
C PHE A 78 4.00 5.92 -0.99
N GLN A 79 3.31 6.55 -1.94
CA GLN A 79 3.96 7.35 -2.99
C GLN A 79 4.75 8.52 -2.38
N ASN A 80 4.26 9.15 -1.32
CA ASN A 80 5.00 10.19 -0.60
C ASN A 80 6.24 9.61 0.10
N ASP A 81 6.15 8.40 0.67
CA ASP A 81 7.30 7.71 1.26
C ASP A 81 8.38 7.45 0.19
N ILE A 82 8.00 6.88 -0.96
CA ILE A 82 8.88 6.70 -2.12
C ILE A 82 9.50 8.03 -2.54
N GLY A 83 8.69 9.10 -2.60
CA GLY A 83 9.13 10.45 -2.94
C GLY A 83 9.97 11.16 -1.88
N ARG A 84 10.20 10.56 -0.71
CA ARG A 84 10.80 11.21 0.49
C ARG A 84 10.10 12.52 0.88
N LYS A 85 8.79 12.59 0.65
CA LYS A 85 7.91 13.71 1.03
C LYS A 85 7.25 13.51 2.39
N SER A 86 7.39 12.33 2.98
CA SER A 86 6.97 12.02 4.34
C SER A 86 8.20 11.86 5.26
N SER A 87 7.94 11.73 6.57
CA SER A 87 8.97 11.36 7.56
C SER A 87 9.23 9.85 7.63
N LYS A 88 8.50 9.02 6.87
CA LYS A 88 8.60 7.56 6.90
C LYS A 88 9.67 7.06 5.93
N GLN A 89 10.19 5.87 6.24
CA GLN A 89 11.07 5.13 5.35
C GLN A 89 10.24 4.30 4.35
N VAL A 90 10.82 4.06 3.17
CA VAL A 90 10.20 3.22 2.13
C VAL A 90 10.31 1.76 2.55
N GLY A 91 9.19 1.19 2.99
CA GLY A 91 9.15 -0.17 3.49
C GLY A 91 7.72 -0.69 3.57
N TYR A 92 7.56 -1.88 4.13
CA TYR A 92 6.28 -2.53 4.34
C TYR A 92 6.24 -3.22 5.70
N ASP A 93 5.04 -3.32 6.29
CA ASP A 93 4.86 -4.10 7.52
C ASP A 93 4.87 -5.61 7.17
N SER A 94 5.89 -6.30 7.64
CA SER A 94 6.14 -7.71 7.32
C SER A 94 5.08 -8.66 7.87
N ASN A 95 4.53 -8.38 9.06
CA ASN A 95 3.48 -9.19 9.65
C ASN A 95 2.19 -9.06 8.85
N VAL A 96 1.82 -7.84 8.45
CA VAL A 96 0.61 -7.60 7.64
C VAL A 96 0.77 -8.16 6.24
N ALA A 97 1.91 -7.92 5.58
CA ALA A 97 2.19 -8.45 4.24
C ALA A 97 2.21 -9.99 4.22
N GLY A 98 2.69 -10.63 5.29
CA GLY A 98 2.71 -12.09 5.44
C GLY A 98 1.33 -12.75 5.53
N MET A 99 0.27 -11.99 5.81
CA MET A 99 -1.10 -12.52 5.91
C MET A 99 -1.80 -12.69 4.55
N ILE A 100 -1.13 -12.43 3.43
CA ILE A 100 -1.73 -12.49 2.09
C ILE A 100 -2.42 -13.84 1.80
N SER A 101 -1.88 -14.94 2.30
CA SER A 101 -2.47 -16.29 2.14
C SER A 101 -3.80 -16.47 2.88
N ASN A 102 -4.10 -15.60 3.84
CA ASN A 102 -5.28 -15.71 4.70
C ASN A 102 -6.50 -15.00 4.10
N LEU A 103 -6.33 -14.28 2.97
CA LEU A 103 -7.42 -13.57 2.29
C LEU A 103 -8.41 -14.53 1.62
N THR A 104 -7.99 -15.75 1.30
CA THR A 104 -8.81 -16.73 0.61
C THR A 104 -8.80 -18.08 1.33
N ASN A 105 -9.94 -18.76 1.33
CA ASN A 105 -10.04 -20.14 1.77
C ASN A 105 -9.40 -21.08 0.74
N SER A 106 -9.22 -22.36 1.10
CA SER A 106 -8.64 -23.37 0.21
C SER A 106 -9.47 -23.63 -1.06
N ASP A 107 -10.75 -23.27 -1.06
CA ASP A 107 -11.65 -23.36 -2.23
C ASP A 107 -11.60 -22.11 -3.14
N GLY A 108 -10.77 -21.11 -2.80
CA GLY A 108 -10.64 -19.86 -3.54
C GLY A 108 -11.73 -18.82 -3.25
N SER A 109 -12.69 -19.10 -2.36
CA SER A 109 -13.60 -18.09 -1.82
C SER A 109 -12.85 -17.13 -0.89
N LEU A 110 -13.38 -15.92 -0.71
CA LEU A 110 -12.81 -14.98 0.25
C LEU A 110 -13.01 -15.49 1.68
N SER A 111 -11.97 -15.35 2.51
CA SER A 111 -12.08 -15.60 3.94
C SER A 111 -12.95 -14.52 4.59
N THR A 112 -13.81 -14.93 5.53
CA THR A 112 -14.57 -14.03 6.42
C THR A 112 -13.98 -13.96 7.82
N SER A 113 -12.82 -14.56 8.02
CA SER A 113 -12.15 -14.59 9.32
C SER A 113 -11.61 -13.20 9.66
N ASP A 114 -11.80 -12.77 10.91
CA ASP A 114 -11.07 -11.65 11.46
C ASP A 114 -9.58 -12.01 11.54
N LEU A 115 -8.74 -11.25 10.84
CA LEU A 115 -7.28 -11.46 10.82
C LEU A 115 -6.58 -10.90 12.07
N GLY A 116 -7.33 -10.27 12.99
CA GLY A 116 -6.82 -9.75 14.26
C GLY A 116 -5.94 -8.51 14.11
N ILE A 117 -6.03 -7.81 12.98
CA ILE A 117 -5.24 -6.60 12.69
C ILE A 117 -6.04 -5.37 13.09
N ASN A 118 -5.43 -4.50 13.88
CA ASN A 118 -5.90 -3.12 14.03
C ASN A 118 -5.16 -2.24 13.00
N GLY A 119 -5.89 -1.44 12.23
CA GLY A 119 -5.27 -0.57 11.23
C GLY A 119 -4.27 0.44 11.79
N THR A 120 -4.30 0.76 13.09
CA THR A 120 -3.30 1.60 13.80
C THR A 120 -1.98 0.87 14.07
N SER A 121 -1.97 -0.47 14.07
CA SER A 121 -0.74 -1.26 14.28
C SER A 121 0.03 -1.50 12.99
N VAL A 122 -0.55 -1.16 11.84
CA VAL A 122 0.12 -1.25 10.54
C VAL A 122 1.30 -0.27 10.51
N GLY A 123 2.52 -0.80 10.38
CA GLY A 123 3.77 -0.06 10.42
C GLY A 123 4.68 -0.46 11.59
N ASN A 124 4.16 -1.23 12.56
CA ASN A 124 4.91 -1.62 13.75
C ASN A 124 5.94 -2.74 13.52
N ASN A 125 5.92 -3.40 12.36
CA ASN A 125 6.89 -4.44 11.99
C ASN A 125 7.50 -4.15 10.62
N THR A 126 7.94 -2.90 10.43
CA THR A 126 8.38 -2.42 9.12
C THR A 126 9.73 -2.99 8.74
N ILE A 127 9.75 -3.68 7.60
CA ILE A 127 10.97 -4.02 6.87
C ILE A 127 11.26 -2.89 5.89
N VAL A 128 12.48 -2.37 5.93
CA VAL A 128 13.03 -1.43 4.94
C VAL A 128 14.06 -2.20 4.12
N PRO A 129 13.75 -2.54 2.86
CA PRO A 129 14.72 -3.21 2.00
C PRO A 129 15.98 -2.37 1.84
N GLY A 130 17.13 -3.00 2.04
CA GLY A 130 18.45 -2.45 1.77
C GLY A 130 18.80 -2.47 0.27
N GLY A 131 20.00 -1.99 -0.06
CA GLY A 131 20.42 -1.73 -1.43
C GLY A 131 19.90 -0.38 -1.93
N SER A 132 20.81 0.58 -2.17
CA SER A 132 20.43 1.95 -2.53
C SER A 132 19.84 2.02 -3.94
N ASN A 133 18.51 2.06 -4.02
CA ASN A 133 17.74 2.58 -5.15
C ASN A 133 17.51 4.11 -5.03
N TRP A 134 18.04 4.73 -3.98
CA TRP A 134 17.88 6.14 -3.66
C TRP A 134 19.25 6.82 -3.55
N ASN A 135 19.61 7.60 -4.57
CA ASN A 135 20.80 8.46 -4.56
C ASN A 135 20.44 9.80 -3.90
N ASN A 136 21.07 10.16 -2.78
CA ASN A 136 20.78 11.42 -2.07
C ASN A 136 21.18 12.69 -2.84
N THR A 137 22.01 12.59 -3.88
CA THR A 137 22.47 13.72 -4.70
C THR A 137 21.48 14.06 -5.82
N ASP A 138 21.05 13.06 -6.60
CA ASP A 138 20.15 13.26 -7.76
C ASP A 138 18.72 12.75 -7.52
N GLY A 139 18.50 11.97 -6.47
CA GLY A 139 17.26 11.25 -6.19
C GLY A 139 16.02 12.14 -6.07
N PRO A 140 16.04 13.27 -5.33
CA PRO A 140 14.85 14.11 -5.18
C PRO A 140 14.32 14.67 -6.51
N SER A 141 15.20 15.17 -7.39
CA SER A 141 14.79 15.74 -8.67
C SER A 141 14.40 14.65 -9.67
N ALA A 142 15.14 13.54 -9.72
CA ALA A 142 14.82 12.40 -10.59
C ALA A 142 13.48 11.76 -10.23
N VAL A 143 13.19 11.59 -8.95
CA VAL A 143 11.93 11.01 -8.47
C VAL A 143 10.76 11.95 -8.69
N GLN A 144 10.96 13.26 -8.51
CA GLN A 144 9.93 14.25 -8.86
C GLN A 144 9.64 14.27 -10.36
N ALA A 145 10.68 14.19 -11.21
CA ALA A 145 10.51 14.10 -12.66
C ALA A 145 9.73 12.84 -13.06
N ALA A 146 10.08 11.68 -12.47
CA ALA A 146 9.35 10.43 -12.68
C ALA A 146 7.89 10.52 -12.24
N SER A 147 7.62 11.11 -11.06
CA SER A 147 6.26 11.34 -10.57
C SER A 147 5.45 12.25 -11.49
N ASN A 148 6.05 13.32 -12.02
CA ASN A 148 5.38 14.22 -12.96
C ASN A 148 5.06 13.50 -14.27
N ALA A 149 6.00 12.74 -14.82
CA ALA A 149 5.78 11.97 -16.05
C ALA A 149 4.65 10.94 -15.88
N ALA A 150 4.61 10.24 -14.75
CA ALA A 150 3.53 9.29 -14.43
C ALA A 150 2.17 9.99 -14.36
N GLN A 151 2.08 11.15 -13.68
CA GLN A 151 0.83 11.91 -13.59
C GLN A 151 0.37 12.43 -14.95
N SER A 152 1.30 12.93 -15.79
CA SER A 152 0.99 13.35 -17.15
C SER A 152 0.43 12.19 -17.97
N ALA A 153 1.06 11.02 -17.92
CA ALA A 153 0.56 9.83 -18.61
C ALA A 153 -0.84 9.43 -18.15
N ALA A 154 -1.08 9.39 -16.83
CA ALA A 154 -2.40 9.09 -16.27
C ALA A 154 -3.47 10.07 -16.78
N ASN A 155 -3.19 11.37 -16.72
CA ASN A 155 -4.12 12.41 -17.17
C ASN A 155 -4.39 12.36 -18.68
N SER A 156 -3.36 12.09 -19.50
CA SER A 156 -3.53 11.94 -20.94
C SER A 156 -4.43 10.76 -21.29
N THR A 157 -4.36 9.68 -20.51
CA THR A 157 -5.21 8.50 -20.70
C THR A 157 -6.68 8.80 -20.36
N SER A 158 -6.94 9.58 -19.30
CA SER A 158 -8.28 10.03 -18.91
C SER A 158 -8.91 11.05 -19.87
N SER A 159 -8.11 11.74 -20.69
CA SER A 159 -8.62 12.70 -21.70
C SER A 159 -9.03 12.05 -23.03
N LEU A 160 -8.79 10.74 -23.19
CA LEU A 160 -9.14 9.95 -24.38
C LEU A 160 -10.40 9.10 -24.17
N SER A 161 -11.00 9.14 -22.98
CA SER A 161 -12.28 8.52 -22.60
C SER A 161 -13.37 9.55 -22.45
#